data_AF-A0A9P8ARV4-F1
#
_entry.id   AF-A0A9P8ARV4-F1
#
_cell.length_a   1.000
_cell.length_b   1.000
_cell.length_c   1.000
_cell.angle_alpha   90.00
_cell.angle_beta   90.00
_cell.angle_gamma   90.00
#
_symmetry.space_group_name_H-M   'P 1'
#
loop_
_entity.id
_entity.type
_entity.pdbx_description
1 polymer ?
#
loop_
_entity_poly.entity_id
_entity_poly.type
_entity_poly.pdbx_seq_one_letter_code
_entity_poly.pdbx_strand_id
1 'polypeptide(L)'
;MSKFWVVMFNIIFDPVRNRPQLKRFNGDYYVEMKDEERTLTASSHSTLRKMNIRVKVDHPFIPWVVKVRRKEGIRCIDVFEAVYSCFNTTLTADEALRYQHYLKTEWCVAAFRFRCAKSPGITYVNEKQGRRRVDLLGERTFFGGLTHDGDDKWTLALESHRRFAPCYM
;
A
#
# COMPACT_ATOMS: atom_id res chain seq x y z
N MET A 1 7.68 -5.51 26.95
CA MET A 1 7.66 -6.17 25.64
C MET A 1 6.83 -5.33 24.69
N SER A 2 7.45 -4.73 23.67
CA SER A 2 6.70 -3.99 22.64
C SER A 2 5.91 -5.00 21.80
N LYS A 3 4.58 -4.97 21.88
CA LYS A 3 3.73 -5.75 20.97
C LYS A 3 3.87 -5.13 19.58
N PHE A 4 4.66 -5.76 18.71
CA PHE A 4 4.70 -5.38 17.30
C PHE A 4 3.33 -5.69 16.69
N TRP A 5 2.56 -4.65 16.40
CA TRP A 5 1.28 -4.80 15.71
C TRP A 5 1.56 -5.12 14.25
N VAL A 6 1.24 -6.35 13.84
CA VAL A 6 1.21 -6.70 12.41
C VAL A 6 -0.07 -6.12 11.82
N VAL A 7 0.09 -5.21 10.86
CA VAL A 7 -1.04 -4.59 10.15
C VAL A 7 -1.20 -5.28 8.80
N MET A 8 -2.40 -5.75 8.51
CA MET A 8 -2.78 -6.22 7.18
C MET A 8 -3.56 -5.12 6.47
N PHE A 9 -2.93 -4.57 5.43
CA PHE A 9 -3.49 -3.52 4.59
C PHE A 9 -3.15 -3.82 3.14
N ASN A 10 -4.16 -4.03 2.29
CA ASN A 10 -3.95 -4.14 0.85
C ASN A 10 -4.14 -2.77 0.19
N ILE A 11 -3.08 -2.28 -0.44
CA ILE A 11 -2.99 -0.93 -0.99
C ILE A 11 -3.88 -0.69 -2.21
N ILE A 12 -4.59 -1.70 -2.72
CA ILE A 12 -5.63 -1.52 -3.75
C ILE A 12 -6.93 -0.94 -3.18
N PHE A 13 -7.12 -1.02 -1.86
CA PHE A 13 -8.33 -0.54 -1.19
C PHE A 13 -8.07 0.78 -0.48
N ASP A 14 -9.04 1.68 -0.58
CA ASP A 14 -9.02 2.98 0.11
C ASP A 14 -9.05 2.77 1.62
N PRO A 15 -7.98 3.08 2.37
CA PRO A 15 -7.92 2.83 3.81
C PRO A 15 -8.80 3.79 4.61
N VAL A 16 -9.31 4.87 4.00
CA VAL A 16 -10.19 5.86 4.63
C VAL A 16 -11.65 5.45 4.46
N ARG A 17 -12.06 5.14 3.22
CA ARG A 17 -13.45 4.82 2.86
C ARG A 17 -13.81 3.34 3.00
N ASN A 18 -12.84 2.43 2.89
CA ASN A 18 -13.06 0.98 2.96
C ASN A 18 -12.47 0.39 4.25
N ARG A 19 -13.08 0.77 5.38
CA ARG A 19 -12.61 0.45 6.74
C ARG A 19 -12.30 -1.05 6.99
N PRO A 20 -13.11 -2.02 6.50
CA PRO A 20 -12.86 -3.45 6.74
C PRO A 20 -11.54 -3.98 6.17
N GLN A 21 -10.87 -3.23 5.29
CA GLN A 21 -9.63 -3.65 4.62
C GLN A 21 -8.36 -3.29 5.40
N LEU A 22 -8.48 -2.48 6.46
CA LEU A 22 -7.38 -2.19 7.38
C LEU A 22 -7.56 -3.04 8.64
N LYS A 23 -6.75 -4.09 8.77
CA LYS A 23 -6.83 -5.02 9.89
C LYS A 23 -5.55 -5.05 10.69
N ARG A 24 -5.65 -5.39 11.97
CA ARG A 24 -4.51 -5.65 12.84
C ARG A 24 -4.56 -7.07 13.37
N PHE A 25 -3.39 -7.67 13.55
CA PHE A 25 -3.25 -8.92 14.26
C PHE A 25 -3.34 -8.66 15.77
N ASN A 26 -4.19 -9.41 16.49
CA ASN A 26 -4.35 -9.27 17.95
C ASN A 26 -3.55 -10.29 18.77
N GLY A 27 -2.94 -11.29 18.11
CA GLY A 27 -2.30 -12.44 18.74
C GLY A 27 -2.83 -13.78 18.21
N ASP A 28 -4.11 -13.80 17.80
CA ASP A 28 -4.81 -15.02 17.36
C ASP A 28 -5.35 -14.89 15.94
N TYR A 29 -5.94 -13.73 15.61
CA TYR A 29 -6.53 -13.46 14.29
C TYR A 29 -6.45 -11.98 13.91
N TYR A 30 -6.78 -11.70 12.65
CA TYR A 30 -6.90 -10.33 12.14
C TYR A 30 -8.28 -9.74 12.46
N VAL A 31 -8.29 -8.61 13.16
CA VAL A 31 -9.50 -7.83 13.45
C VAL A 31 -9.46 -6.50 12.72
N GLU A 32 -10.62 -5.93 12.41
CA GLU A 32 -10.71 -4.57 11.87
C GLU A 32 -10.03 -3.58 12.83
N MET A 33 -9.25 -2.66 12.27
CA MET A 33 -8.58 -1.62 13.04
C MET A 33 -9.58 -0.53 13.42
N LYS A 34 -9.66 -0.23 14.72
CA LYS A 34 -10.59 0.79 15.23
C LYS A 34 -10.13 2.20 14.85
N ASP A 35 -11.07 3.16 14.84
CA ASP A 35 -10.77 4.54 14.49
C ASP A 35 -9.72 5.17 15.42
N GLU A 36 -9.75 4.84 16.72
CA GLU A 36 -8.76 5.33 17.68
C GLU A 36 -7.35 4.83 17.32
N GLU A 37 -7.24 3.56 16.94
CA GLU A 37 -5.98 2.90 16.55
C GLU A 37 -5.41 3.50 15.25
N ARG A 38 -6.28 3.85 14.29
CA ARG A 38 -5.91 4.51 13.02
C ARG A 38 -5.33 5.91 13.25
N THR A 39 -5.77 6.57 14.32
CA THR A 39 -5.34 7.94 14.66
C THR A 39 -4.10 8.02 15.55
N LEU A 40 -3.57 6.88 15.99
CA LEU A 40 -2.31 6.83 16.74
C LEU A 40 -1.16 7.46 15.93
N THR A 41 -0.20 8.03 16.65
CA THR A 41 1.02 8.56 16.03
C THR A 41 1.79 7.43 15.34
N ALA A 42 2.33 7.72 14.16
CA ALA A 42 3.08 6.73 13.37
C ALA A 42 4.40 6.29 14.05
N SER A 43 4.86 7.05 15.05
CA SER A 43 6.00 6.72 15.90
C SER A 43 5.62 6.91 17.36
N SER A 44 6.00 5.95 18.21
CA SER A 44 5.90 6.02 19.67
C SER A 44 7.08 6.76 20.31
N HIS A 45 8.16 7.01 19.55
CA HIS A 45 9.41 7.55 20.07
C HIS A 45 9.61 9.03 19.75
N SER A 46 8.96 9.55 18.70
CA SER A 46 9.12 10.93 18.26
C SER A 46 7.92 11.42 17.45
N THR A 47 7.70 12.74 17.46
CA THR A 47 6.68 13.38 16.61
C THR A 47 7.23 13.56 15.20
N LEU A 48 6.90 12.64 14.30
CA LEU A 48 7.26 12.73 12.89
C LEU A 48 6.38 13.77 12.19
N ARG A 49 6.97 14.77 11.55
CA ARG A 49 6.21 15.77 10.76
C ARG A 49 6.32 15.57 9.25
N LYS A 50 7.30 14.78 8.82
CA LYS A 50 7.61 14.51 7.43
C LYS A 50 8.16 13.09 7.29
N MET A 51 7.73 12.39 6.24
CA MET A 51 8.29 11.10 5.85
C MET A 51 8.41 11.05 4.32
N ASN A 52 9.56 10.59 3.83
CA ASN A 52 9.74 10.22 2.43
C ASN A 52 9.92 8.71 2.34
N ILE A 53 8.90 8.02 1.87
CA ILE A 53 8.86 6.57 1.82
C ILE A 53 9.20 6.11 0.40
N ARG A 54 10.27 5.33 0.26
CA ARG A 54 10.61 4.61 -0.96
C ARG A 54 10.03 3.21 -0.90
N VAL A 55 9.67 2.66 -2.06
CA VAL A 55 9.14 1.30 -2.11
C VAL A 55 10.25 0.35 -2.52
N LYS A 56 10.51 -0.65 -1.68
CA LYS A 56 11.46 -1.71 -1.98
C LYS A 56 10.75 -2.77 -2.81
N VAL A 57 10.93 -2.68 -4.13
CA VAL A 57 10.57 -3.74 -5.06
C VAL A 57 11.79 -4.12 -5.87
N ASP A 58 12.04 -5.41 -6.01
CA ASP A 58 13.20 -5.90 -6.75
C ASP A 58 13.10 -5.58 -8.24
N HIS A 59 11.86 -5.45 -8.77
CA HIS A 59 11.59 -5.15 -10.18
C HIS A 59 10.08 -4.92 -10.42
N PRO A 60 9.65 -3.99 -11.32
CA PRO A 60 10.46 -2.97 -12.00
C PRO A 60 10.94 -1.87 -11.02
N PHE A 61 11.96 -1.11 -11.40
CA PHE A 61 12.38 0.06 -10.59
C PHE A 61 11.26 1.10 -10.54
N ILE A 62 10.80 1.36 -9.32
CA ILE A 62 9.73 2.30 -9.03
C ILE A 62 10.36 3.55 -8.39
N PRO A 63 10.45 4.68 -9.12
CA PRO A 63 11.06 5.91 -8.60
C PRO A 63 10.11 6.69 -7.67
N TRP A 64 8.87 6.23 -7.47
CA TRP A 64 7.87 6.97 -6.71
C TRP A 64 8.28 7.05 -5.24
N VAL A 65 8.38 8.28 -4.75
CA VAL A 65 8.55 8.57 -3.33
C VAL A 65 7.20 8.99 -2.78
N VAL A 66 6.65 8.20 -1.87
CA VAL A 66 5.44 8.55 -1.13
C VAL A 66 5.82 9.60 -0.10
N LYS A 67 5.24 10.79 -0.21
CA LYS A 67 5.52 11.93 0.67
C LYS A 67 4.38 12.07 1.66
N VAL A 68 4.68 11.98 2.95
CA VAL A 68 3.73 12.22 4.04
C VAL A 68 4.17 13.48 4.78
N ARG A 69 3.25 14.41 5.01
CA ARG A 69 3.52 15.65 5.76
C ARG A 69 2.34 16.01 6.64
N ARG A 70 2.63 16.35 7.89
CA ARG A 70 1.64 16.83 8.85
C ARG A 70 2.30 17.66 9.95
N LYS A 71 1.75 18.84 10.23
CA LYS A 71 2.35 19.77 11.21
C LYS A 71 2.22 19.27 12.65
N GLU A 72 1.09 18.65 12.96
CA GLU A 72 0.71 18.19 14.30
C GLU A 72 1.33 16.84 14.68
N GLY A 73 2.01 16.18 13.74
CA GLY A 73 2.52 14.82 13.89
C GLY A 73 1.76 13.83 13.01
N ILE A 74 2.49 13.01 12.27
CA ILE A 74 1.97 12.01 11.33
C ILE A 74 1.32 10.88 12.12
N ARG A 75 0.09 10.52 11.72
CA ARG A 75 -0.65 9.37 12.23
C ARG A 75 -0.49 8.15 11.32
N CYS A 76 -0.82 6.97 11.83
CA CYS A 76 -0.86 5.72 11.05
C CYS A 76 -1.75 5.86 9.80
N ILE A 77 -2.96 6.44 9.93
CA ILE A 77 -3.87 6.63 8.80
C ILE A 77 -3.28 7.53 7.70
N ASP A 78 -2.50 8.56 8.08
CA ASP A 78 -1.91 9.49 7.11
C ASP A 78 -0.86 8.77 6.24
N VAL A 79 -0.17 7.77 6.82
CA VAL A 79 0.78 6.91 6.10
C VAL A 79 0.03 6.00 5.13
N PHE A 80 -0.99 5.28 5.60
CA PHE A 80 -1.75 4.35 4.75
C PHE A 80 -2.44 5.08 3.59
N GLU A 81 -3.05 6.23 3.86
CA GLU A 81 -3.68 7.09 2.85
C GLU A 81 -2.67 7.58 1.81
N ALA A 82 -1.48 8.01 2.24
CA ALA A 82 -0.45 8.46 1.30
C ALA A 82 0.07 7.32 0.41
N VAL A 83 0.28 6.12 0.98
CA VAL A 83 0.66 4.93 0.21
C VAL A 83 -0.43 4.57 -0.79
N TYR A 84 -1.69 4.47 -0.33
CA TYR A 84 -2.84 4.23 -1.22
C TYR A 84 -2.89 5.24 -2.36
N SER A 85 -2.89 6.54 -2.04
CA SER A 85 -3.01 7.61 -3.03
C SER A 85 -1.90 7.57 -4.08
N CYS A 86 -0.66 7.31 -3.65
CA CYS A 86 0.48 7.20 -4.57
C CYS A 86 0.29 6.05 -5.56
N PHE A 87 -0.17 4.88 -5.12
CA PHE A 87 -0.31 3.68 -5.95
C PHE A 87 -1.65 3.59 -6.70
N ASN A 88 -2.68 4.27 -6.20
CA ASN A 88 -3.98 4.39 -6.84
C ASN A 88 -3.98 5.38 -8.02
N THR A 89 -2.88 6.12 -8.23
CA THR A 89 -2.73 7.04 -9.35
C THR A 89 -2.65 6.28 -10.68
N THR A 90 -3.49 6.67 -11.65
CA THR A 90 -3.41 6.21 -13.05
C THR A 90 -2.07 6.59 -13.66
N LEU A 91 -1.47 5.69 -14.44
CA LEU A 91 -0.22 5.97 -15.13
C LEU A 91 -0.39 7.13 -16.10
N THR A 92 0.53 8.09 -16.03
CA THR A 92 0.67 9.14 -17.04
C THR A 92 1.13 8.55 -18.38
N ALA A 93 0.99 9.30 -19.48
CA ALA A 93 1.46 8.84 -20.79
C ALA A 93 2.97 8.50 -20.78
N ASP A 94 3.78 9.33 -20.11
CA ASP A 94 5.23 9.12 -19.98
C ASP A 94 5.57 7.88 -19.14
N GLU A 95 4.85 7.65 -18.04
CA GLU A 95 5.01 6.43 -17.25
C GLU A 95 4.57 5.20 -18.05
N ALA A 96 3.46 5.28 -18.79
CA ALA A 96 2.99 4.17 -19.61
C ALA A 96 4.00 3.81 -20.72
N LEU A 97 4.63 4.82 -21.34
CA LEU A 97 5.69 4.62 -22.31
C LEU A 97 6.95 4.00 -21.65
N ARG A 98 7.38 4.55 -20.50
CA ARG A 98 8.54 4.07 -19.74
C ARG A 98 8.38 2.60 -19.33
N TYR A 99 7.18 2.20 -18.92
CA TYR A 99 6.89 0.86 -18.43
C TYR A 99 6.20 -0.04 -19.47
N GLN A 100 6.20 0.34 -20.75
CA GLN A 100 5.42 -0.34 -21.80
C GLN A 100 5.67 -1.85 -21.90
N HIS A 101 6.90 -2.30 -21.62
CA HIS A 101 7.27 -3.71 -21.64
C HIS A 101 6.63 -4.47 -20.47
N TYR A 102 6.66 -3.90 -19.26
CA TYR A 102 6.01 -4.46 -18.07
C TYR A 102 4.50 -4.49 -18.21
N LEU A 103 3.94 -3.45 -18.80
CA LEU A 103 2.52 -3.33 -19.07
C LEU A 103 1.98 -4.46 -19.98
N LYS A 104 2.82 -5.10 -20.79
CA LYS A 104 2.42 -6.22 -21.66
C LYS A 104 2.61 -7.59 -21.01
N THR A 105 3.25 -7.67 -19.84
CA THR A 105 3.47 -8.94 -19.15
C THR A 105 2.17 -9.51 -18.59
N GLU A 106 2.05 -10.83 -18.60
CA GLU A 106 0.88 -11.55 -18.08
C GLU A 106 0.57 -11.20 -16.62
N TRP A 107 1.60 -11.08 -15.77
CA TRP A 107 1.40 -10.76 -14.36
C TRP A 107 0.85 -9.33 -14.15
N CYS A 108 1.24 -8.36 -14.98
CA CYS A 108 0.72 -6.99 -14.88
C CYS A 108 -0.72 -6.91 -15.41
N VAL A 109 -1.01 -7.62 -16.50
CA VAL A 109 -2.38 -7.76 -17.04
C VAL A 109 -3.30 -8.41 -16.01
N ALA A 110 -2.84 -9.49 -15.37
CA ALA A 110 -3.57 -10.19 -14.32
C ALA A 110 -3.83 -9.29 -13.10
N ALA A 111 -2.82 -8.54 -12.64
CA ALA A 111 -2.97 -7.61 -11.53
C ALA A 111 -4.00 -6.49 -11.82
N PHE A 112 -3.95 -5.92 -13.03
CA PHE A 112 -4.94 -4.92 -13.48
C PHE A 112 -6.37 -5.47 -13.47
N ARG A 113 -6.58 -6.66 -14.04
CA ARG A 113 -7.90 -7.32 -14.06
C ARG A 113 -8.39 -7.64 -12.65
N PHE A 114 -7.50 -8.20 -11.83
CA PHE A 114 -7.79 -8.51 -10.42
C PHE A 114 -8.22 -7.25 -9.65
N ARG A 115 -7.47 -6.14 -9.80
CA ARG A 115 -7.84 -4.86 -9.20
C ARG A 115 -9.20 -4.39 -9.69
N CYS A 116 -9.47 -4.41 -10.99
CA CYS A 116 -10.75 -3.95 -11.54
C CYS A 116 -11.94 -4.79 -11.05
N ALA A 117 -11.74 -6.09 -10.85
CA ALA A 117 -12.75 -7.00 -10.31
C ALA A 117 -12.97 -6.84 -8.79
N LYS A 118 -11.95 -6.43 -8.04
CA LYS A 118 -12.00 -6.28 -6.57
C LYS A 118 -12.31 -4.87 -6.08
N SER A 119 -12.01 -3.84 -6.88
CA SER A 119 -12.22 -2.44 -6.51
C SER A 119 -13.71 -2.11 -6.40
N PRO A 120 -14.13 -1.23 -5.47
CA PRO A 120 -15.50 -0.73 -5.43
C PRO A 120 -15.94 -0.14 -6.79
N GLY A 121 -17.21 -0.36 -7.15
CA GLY A 121 -17.80 0.09 -8.42
C GLY A 121 -17.94 -1.03 -9.46
N ILE A 122 -18.31 -0.65 -10.68
CA ILE A 122 -18.52 -1.61 -11.79
C ILE A 122 -17.19 -1.86 -12.49
N THR A 123 -16.84 -3.12 -12.73
CA THR A 123 -15.56 -3.55 -13.35
C THR A 123 -15.24 -2.78 -14.62
N TYR A 124 -16.21 -2.64 -15.54
CA TYR A 124 -16.04 -1.93 -16.80
C TYR A 124 -15.58 -0.46 -16.62
N VAL A 125 -16.08 0.23 -15.59
CA VAL A 125 -15.67 1.62 -15.31
C VAL A 125 -14.22 1.65 -14.84
N ASN A 126 -13.83 0.73 -13.96
CA ASN A 126 -12.45 0.62 -13.47
C ASN A 126 -11.46 0.26 -14.60
N GLU A 127 -11.91 -0.55 -15.57
CA GLU A 127 -11.11 -0.88 -16.76
C GLU A 127 -10.92 0.34 -17.67
N LYS A 128 -11.99 1.12 -17.91
CA LYS A 128 -11.93 2.33 -18.74
C LYS A 128 -11.02 3.42 -18.16
N GLN A 129 -10.87 3.48 -16.83
CA GLN A 129 -9.94 4.39 -16.16
C GLN A 129 -8.46 4.05 -16.39
N GLY A 130 -8.17 2.87 -16.95
CA GLY A 130 -6.83 2.45 -17.30
C GLY A 130 -6.02 1.92 -16.12
N ARG A 131 -4.74 1.67 -16.39
CA ARG A 131 -3.81 1.06 -15.44
C ARG A 131 -3.28 2.07 -14.44
N ARG A 132 -3.16 1.64 -13.20
CA ARG A 132 -2.63 2.40 -12.07
C ARG A 132 -1.25 1.91 -11.71
N ARG A 133 -0.49 2.72 -10.99
CA ARG A 133 0.85 2.38 -10.49
C ARG A 133 0.88 1.06 -9.70
N VAL A 134 -0.20 0.77 -8.95
CA VAL A 134 -0.35 -0.49 -8.22
C VAL A 134 -0.32 -1.73 -9.12
N ASP A 135 -0.77 -1.62 -10.38
CA ASP A 135 -0.82 -2.75 -11.32
C ASP A 135 0.60 -3.20 -11.76
N LEU A 136 1.59 -2.32 -11.63
CA LEU A 136 3.01 -2.63 -11.88
C LEU A 136 3.67 -3.39 -10.73
N LEU A 137 3.00 -3.53 -9.58
CA LEU A 137 3.49 -4.29 -8.43
C LEU A 137 3.15 -5.79 -8.52
N GLY A 138 2.26 -6.17 -9.43
CA GLY A 138 1.78 -7.54 -9.54
C GLY A 138 0.98 -7.95 -8.29
N GLU A 139 1.29 -9.11 -7.72
CA GLU A 139 0.63 -9.60 -6.51
C GLU A 139 1.11 -8.91 -5.21
N ARG A 140 2.18 -8.12 -5.26
CA ARG A 140 2.83 -7.49 -4.10
C ARG A 140 2.10 -6.21 -3.68
N THR A 141 0.90 -6.38 -3.16
CA THR A 141 -0.02 -5.28 -2.82
C THR A 141 -0.31 -5.17 -1.32
N PHE A 142 0.23 -6.06 -0.50
CA PHE A 142 0.04 -6.02 0.94
C PHE A 142 1.16 -5.22 1.60
N PHE A 143 0.78 -4.34 2.52
CA PHE A 143 1.70 -3.60 3.36
C PHE A 143 2.48 -4.57 4.26
N GLY A 144 3.80 -4.65 4.07
CA GLY A 144 4.70 -5.50 4.84
C GLY A 144 5.39 -4.78 6.01
N GLY A 145 5.15 -3.48 6.17
CA GLY A 145 5.81 -2.66 7.19
C GLY A 145 6.67 -1.55 6.61
N LEU A 146 7.13 -0.68 7.50
CA LEU A 146 8.06 0.41 7.20
C LEU A 146 9.34 0.22 8.01
N THR A 147 10.48 0.38 7.35
CA THR A 147 11.79 0.44 7.99
C THR A 147 12.32 1.86 7.88
N HIS A 148 12.89 2.36 8.98
CA HIS A 148 13.56 3.66 9.01
C HIS A 148 15.03 3.47 8.66
N ASP A 149 15.50 4.13 7.60
CA ASP A 149 16.87 4.02 7.11
C ASP A 149 17.76 5.21 7.56
N GLY A 150 17.27 6.03 8.51
CA GLY A 150 17.88 7.28 8.96
C GLY A 150 17.26 8.55 8.33
N ASP A 151 17.45 9.69 8.99
CA ASP A 151 16.86 11.00 8.62
C ASP A 151 15.33 10.94 8.39
N ASP A 152 14.85 11.49 7.27
CA ASP A 152 13.45 11.43 6.80
C ASP A 152 13.21 10.27 5.81
N LYS A 153 14.13 9.30 5.69
CA LYS A 153 14.08 8.23 4.69
C LYS A 153 13.49 6.96 5.28
N TRP A 154 12.43 6.49 4.63
CA TRP A 154 11.72 5.28 5.02
C TRP A 154 11.64 4.34 3.84
N THR A 155 11.63 3.06 4.11
CA THR A 155 11.45 2.01 3.11
C THR A 155 10.19 1.21 3.41
N LEU A 156 9.28 1.16 2.44
CA LEU A 156 8.09 0.32 2.44
C LEU A 156 8.40 -1.05 1.88
N ALA A 157 8.15 -2.08 2.69
CA ALA A 157 8.08 -3.45 2.23
C ALA A 157 6.67 -3.73 1.70
N LEU A 158 6.58 -4.36 0.53
CA LEU A 158 5.33 -4.87 -0.01
C LEU A 158 5.42 -6.39 -0.18
N GLU A 159 4.36 -7.05 0.25
CA GLU A 159 4.25 -8.50 0.36
C GLU A 159 3.19 -9.01 -0.61
N SER A 160 3.35 -10.26 -1.08
CA SER A 160 2.27 -10.95 -1.80
C SER A 160 1.22 -11.46 -0.81
N HIS A 161 -0.05 -11.47 -1.24
CA HIS A 161 -1.15 -12.10 -0.52
C HIS A 161 -0.85 -13.55 -0.09
N ARG A 162 -0.02 -14.26 -0.87
CA ARG A 162 0.37 -15.66 -0.58
C ARG A 162 1.14 -15.82 0.73
N ARG A 163 1.79 -14.76 1.23
CA ARG A 163 2.51 -14.82 2.52
C ARG A 163 1.58 -14.75 3.73
N PHE A 164 0.34 -14.31 3.53
CA PHE A 164 -0.70 -14.23 4.56
C PHE A 164 -1.77 -15.31 4.43
N ALA A 165 -1.66 -16.20 3.43
CA ALA A 165 -2.47 -17.40 3.39
C ALA A 165 -2.07 -18.27 4.59
N PRO A 166 -3.02 -18.74 5.43
CA PRO A 166 -2.71 -19.81 6.36
C PRO A 166 -2.18 -20.97 5.50
N CYS A 167 -1.01 -21.49 5.85
CA CYS A 167 -0.59 -22.79 5.35
C CYS A 167 -1.62 -23.80 5.87
N TYR A 168 -2.67 -24.07 5.10
CA TYR A 168 -3.43 -25.29 5.24
C TYR A 168 -2.55 -26.39 4.63
N MET A 169 -1.81 -27.08 5.50
CA MET A 169 -1.41 -28.47 5.26
C MET A 169 -2.57 -29.37 5.66
#